data_AF-A0A9E3UUM5-F1
#
_entry.id   AF-A0A9E3UUM5-F1
#
_cell.length_a   1.000
_cell.length_b   1.000
_cell.length_c   1.000
_cell.angle_alpha   90.00
_cell.angle_beta   90.00
_cell.angle_gamma   90.00
#
_symmetry.space_group_name_H-M   'P 1'
#
loop_
_entity.id
_entity.type
_entity.pdbx_description
1 polymer ?
#
loop_
_entity_poly.entity_id
_entity_poly.type
_entity_poly.pdbx_seq_one_letter_code
_entity_poly.pdbx_strand_id
1 'polypeptide(L)'
;MDLWSKAYAAQCPPITHACRRNTIQLRAKSWSPDRIEATAARLVPVCRDHGVRLVINDHPDIAARVGAPLVHLGQEDFFGPHPDHPAASAPSIPDTLGLGFSTHAPDQARRALAAGPAYIAIGPVFPTPTKPGRPAVTPDYVRWAATHLSSIPWFAIGGIHPGNLHTVLEAGATRICVVSAILNAPDPAAACRQFRTLLPP
;
A
#
# COMPACT_ATOMS: atom_id res chain seq x y z
N MET A 1 18.78 -0.53 1.42
CA MET A 1 18.76 -1.10 0.05
C MET A 1 17.55 -0.50 -0.63
N ASP A 2 17.71 0.71 -1.17
CA ASP A 2 16.62 1.49 -1.72
C ASP A 2 16.45 1.13 -3.18
N LEU A 3 15.36 0.45 -3.51
CA LEU A 3 15.04 0.08 -4.89
C LEU A 3 14.13 1.16 -5.49
N TRP A 4 14.65 1.74 -6.55
CA TRP A 4 14.25 2.96 -7.22
C TRP A 4 13.04 2.81 -8.14
N SER A 5 12.48 3.98 -8.43
CA SER A 5 11.42 4.31 -9.38
C SER A 5 11.54 3.63 -10.75
N LYS A 6 10.49 2.90 -11.13
CA LYS A 6 9.93 2.99 -12.49
C LYS A 6 8.42 3.13 -12.36
N ALA A 7 7.95 4.32 -12.66
CA ALA A 7 6.55 4.57 -12.92
C ALA A 7 6.15 3.83 -14.20
N TYR A 8 5.62 2.62 -14.05
CA TYR A 8 5.13 1.82 -15.17
C TYR A 8 3.65 2.07 -15.51
N ALA A 9 3.09 3.20 -15.04
CA ALA A 9 1.71 3.57 -15.32
C ALA A 9 1.44 3.66 -16.85
N ALA A 10 2.45 4.05 -17.65
CA ALA A 10 2.30 4.22 -19.10
C ALA A 10 2.28 2.91 -19.93
N GLN A 11 2.61 1.74 -19.37
CA GLN A 11 2.69 0.48 -20.12
C GLN A 11 1.61 -0.54 -19.76
N CYS A 12 0.68 -0.20 -18.88
CA CYS A 12 -0.45 -1.05 -18.53
C CYS A 12 -1.70 -0.48 -19.21
N PRO A 13 -2.24 -1.12 -20.28
CA PRO A 13 -3.41 -0.60 -20.97
C PRO A 13 -4.61 -0.46 -20.02
N PRO A 14 -5.48 0.55 -20.23
CA PRO A 14 -6.70 0.69 -19.46
C PRO A 14 -7.62 -0.50 -19.76
N ILE A 15 -7.95 -1.28 -18.75
CA ILE A 15 -8.89 -2.41 -18.88
C ILE A 15 -10.10 -2.07 -18.04
N THR A 16 -11.18 -1.76 -18.74
CA THR A 16 -12.49 -1.32 -18.24
C THR A 16 -13.42 -2.52 -18.05
N HIS A 17 -13.63 -3.00 -16.82
CA HIS A 17 -14.96 -3.30 -16.24
C HIS A 17 -14.84 -4.10 -14.92
N ALA A 18 -15.74 -3.74 -13.99
CA ALA A 18 -16.11 -4.47 -12.77
C ALA A 18 -15.04 -4.62 -11.66
N CYS A 19 -14.93 -3.54 -10.87
CA CYS A 19 -14.18 -3.40 -9.61
C CYS A 19 -12.64 -3.33 -9.71
N ARG A 20 -12.01 -2.57 -8.79
CA ARG A 20 -10.54 -2.46 -8.53
C ARG A 20 -9.75 -1.43 -9.35
N ARG A 21 -9.85 -0.15 -8.98
CA ARG A 21 -8.82 0.86 -9.33
C ARG A 21 -7.45 0.36 -8.83
N ASN A 22 -6.51 0.12 -9.74
CA ASN A 22 -5.13 -0.23 -9.40
C ASN A 22 -4.54 0.88 -8.51
N THR A 23 -3.64 0.52 -7.61
CA THR A 23 -3.00 1.46 -6.70
C THR A 23 -1.48 1.35 -6.85
N ILE A 24 -0.80 2.49 -6.97
CA ILE A 24 0.66 2.57 -6.98
C ILE A 24 1.07 3.43 -5.80
N GLN A 25 2.11 3.01 -5.07
CA GLN A 25 2.68 3.78 -3.97
C GLN A 25 4.06 4.31 -4.35
N LEU A 26 4.25 5.62 -4.22
CA LEU A 26 5.58 6.25 -4.24
C LEU A 26 6.19 6.14 -2.84
N ARG A 27 7.19 5.26 -2.70
CA ARG A 27 7.93 5.04 -1.45
C ARG A 27 9.42 5.16 -1.69
N ALA A 28 10.00 6.29 -1.29
CA ALA A 28 11.41 6.61 -1.51
C ALA A 28 12.06 7.17 -0.24
N LYS A 29 12.36 6.30 0.73
CA LYS A 29 12.83 6.69 2.08
C LYS A 29 14.17 7.45 2.13
N SER A 30 15.00 7.34 1.10
CA SER A 30 16.30 8.01 1.00
C SER A 30 16.29 9.25 0.11
N TRP A 31 15.13 9.66 -0.39
CA TRP A 31 15.01 10.86 -1.21
C TRP A 31 14.71 12.08 -0.36
N SER A 32 15.17 13.25 -0.82
CA SER A 32 14.74 14.52 -0.22
C SER A 32 13.24 14.77 -0.47
N PRO A 33 12.56 15.50 0.43
CA PRO A 33 11.17 15.90 0.24
C PRO A 33 10.90 16.55 -1.13
N ASP A 34 11.75 17.50 -1.55
CA ASP A 34 11.61 18.19 -2.85
C ASP A 34 11.60 17.22 -4.04
N ARG A 35 12.43 16.19 -3.97
CA ARG A 35 12.50 15.17 -5.02
C ARG A 35 11.27 14.28 -5.04
N ILE A 36 10.75 13.93 -3.86
CA ILE A 36 9.51 13.18 -3.71
C ILE A 36 8.36 13.99 -4.30
N GLU A 37 8.25 15.26 -3.94
CA GLU A 37 7.22 16.19 -4.43
C GLU A 37 7.28 16.37 -5.94
N ALA A 38 8.46 16.69 -6.51
CA ALA A 38 8.63 16.83 -7.95
C ALA A 38 8.27 15.53 -8.72
N THR A 39 8.59 14.37 -8.14
CA THR A 39 8.24 13.08 -8.75
C THR A 39 6.75 12.81 -8.63
N ALA A 40 6.16 13.03 -7.45
CA ALA A 40 4.74 12.85 -7.21
C ALA A 40 3.89 13.74 -8.13
N ALA A 41 4.26 15.02 -8.30
CA ALA A 41 3.59 15.97 -9.19
C ALA A 41 3.56 15.48 -10.65
N ARG A 42 4.59 14.75 -11.10
CA ARG A 42 4.61 14.12 -12.44
C ARG A 42 3.76 12.85 -12.50
N LEU A 43 3.64 12.11 -11.40
CA LEU A 43 2.90 10.85 -11.35
C LEU A 43 1.40 11.03 -11.19
N VAL A 44 0.95 12.08 -10.49
CA VAL A 44 -0.47 12.35 -10.25
C VAL A 44 -1.28 12.39 -11.56
N PRO A 45 -0.94 13.20 -12.59
CA PRO A 45 -1.72 13.24 -13.82
C PRO A 45 -1.70 11.88 -14.55
N VAL A 46 -0.54 11.23 -14.64
CA VAL A 46 -0.43 9.92 -15.29
C VAL A 46 -1.31 8.87 -14.58
N CYS A 47 -1.24 8.79 -13.25
CA CYS A 47 -2.06 7.84 -12.50
C CYS A 47 -3.56 8.14 -12.69
N ARG A 48 -3.94 9.41 -12.62
CA ARG A 48 -5.32 9.85 -12.84
C ARG A 48 -5.83 9.46 -14.23
N ASP A 49 -5.07 9.74 -15.28
CA ASP A 49 -5.45 9.48 -16.67
C ASP A 49 -5.62 7.97 -16.95
N HIS A 50 -4.92 7.13 -16.19
CA HIS A 50 -5.04 5.67 -16.24
C HIS A 50 -6.00 5.07 -15.18
N GLY A 51 -6.73 5.88 -14.41
CA GLY A 51 -7.64 5.41 -13.36
C GLY A 51 -6.95 4.70 -12.19
N VAL A 52 -5.66 4.95 -12.00
CA VAL A 52 -4.80 4.43 -10.93
C VAL A 52 -4.80 5.41 -9.75
N ARG A 53 -4.92 4.91 -8.52
CA ARG A 53 -4.76 5.74 -7.32
C ARG A 53 -3.29 5.83 -6.95
N LEU A 54 -2.74 7.03 -6.89
CA LEU A 54 -1.40 7.26 -6.35
C LEU A 54 -1.46 7.39 -4.83
N VAL A 55 -0.55 6.71 -4.14
CA VAL A 55 -0.33 6.79 -2.70
C VAL A 55 1.06 7.39 -2.46
N ILE A 56 1.16 8.42 -1.62
CA ILE A 56 2.44 8.94 -1.15
C ILE A 56 2.74 8.34 0.23
N ASN A 57 3.92 7.75 0.41
CA ASN A 57 4.32 7.15 1.69
C ASN A 57 4.97 8.21 2.59
N ASP A 58 4.62 8.24 3.87
CA ASP A 58 5.21 9.06 4.96
C ASP A 58 5.07 10.60 4.82
N HIS A 59 4.58 11.13 3.69
CA HIS A 59 4.51 12.57 3.41
C HIS A 59 3.10 13.09 3.08
N PRO A 60 2.24 13.30 4.09
CA PRO A 60 0.87 13.79 3.89
C PRO A 60 0.80 15.22 3.36
N ASP A 61 1.75 16.07 3.76
CA ASP A 61 1.86 17.45 3.30
C ASP A 61 2.16 17.51 1.79
N ILE A 62 3.12 16.70 1.33
CA ILE A 62 3.43 16.56 -0.10
C ILE A 62 2.21 16.00 -0.83
N ALA A 63 1.59 14.95 -0.29
CA ALA A 63 0.41 14.32 -0.91
C ALA A 63 -0.71 15.34 -1.15
N ALA A 64 -0.99 16.19 -0.16
CA ALA A 64 -1.97 17.26 -0.26
C ALA A 64 -1.57 18.31 -1.31
N ARG A 65 -0.32 18.82 -1.27
CA ARG A 65 0.17 19.83 -2.22
C ARG A 65 0.10 19.37 -3.68
N VAL A 66 0.48 18.12 -3.96
CA VAL A 66 0.49 17.60 -5.33
C VAL A 66 -0.88 17.06 -5.79
N GLY A 67 -1.89 17.03 -4.91
CA GLY A 67 -3.21 16.48 -5.21
C GLY A 67 -3.25 14.96 -5.35
N ALA A 68 -2.38 14.24 -4.62
CA ALA A 68 -2.47 12.79 -4.54
C ALA A 68 -3.69 12.36 -3.69
N PRO A 69 -4.45 11.33 -4.11
CA PRO A 69 -5.69 10.96 -3.43
C PRO A 69 -5.49 10.18 -2.12
N LEU A 70 -4.27 9.68 -1.88
CA LEU A 70 -3.97 8.81 -0.75
C LEU A 70 -2.58 9.09 -0.16
N VAL A 71 -2.48 8.94 1.16
CA VAL A 71 -1.22 8.86 1.91
C VAL A 71 -1.16 7.55 2.68
N HIS A 72 0.04 7.02 2.90
CA HIS A 72 0.27 5.85 3.74
C HIS A 72 1.22 6.18 4.88
N LEU A 73 0.83 5.82 6.11
CA LEU A 73 1.63 6.03 7.32
C LEU A 73 1.81 4.72 8.11
N GLY A 74 2.89 4.66 8.89
CA GLY A 74 3.04 3.68 9.96
C GLY A 74 2.10 3.96 11.13
N GLN A 75 1.95 2.97 12.02
CA GLN A 75 1.21 3.17 13.28
C GLN A 75 1.92 4.18 14.17
N GLU A 76 3.25 4.05 14.29
CA GLU A 76 4.05 4.93 15.15
C GLU A 76 4.02 6.39 14.67
N ASP A 77 4.00 6.61 13.35
CA ASP A 77 4.00 7.96 12.75
C ASP A 77 2.71 8.75 13.06
N PHE A 78 1.60 8.06 13.30
CA PHE A 78 0.28 8.69 13.50
C PHE A 78 -0.22 8.61 14.94
N PHE A 79 -0.10 7.45 15.60
CA PHE A 79 -0.59 7.26 16.96
C PHE A 79 0.49 7.53 18.02
N GLY A 80 1.78 7.52 17.64
CA GLY A 80 2.87 7.62 18.60
C GLY A 80 2.80 6.49 19.66
N PRO A 81 3.10 6.78 20.95
CA PRO A 81 3.04 5.77 22.01
C PRO A 81 1.63 5.47 22.49
N HIS A 82 0.64 6.31 22.17
CA HIS A 82 -0.72 6.18 22.70
C HIS A 82 -1.67 5.50 21.72
N PRO A 83 -2.48 4.53 22.17
CA PRO A 83 -3.23 3.67 21.27
C PRO A 83 -4.58 4.24 20.80
N ASP A 84 -5.13 5.26 21.45
CA ASP A 84 -6.56 5.58 21.29
C ASP A 84 -6.84 6.89 20.53
N HIS A 85 -5.82 7.73 20.34
CA HIS A 85 -5.93 9.01 19.64
C HIS A 85 -4.69 9.29 18.81
N PRO A 86 -4.78 10.12 17.75
CA PRO A 86 -3.61 10.63 17.05
C PRO A 86 -2.65 11.28 18.05
N ALA A 87 -1.35 11.07 17.88
CA ALA A 87 -0.36 11.75 18.70
C ALA A 87 -0.48 13.27 18.53
N ALA A 88 -0.08 14.05 19.54
CA ALA A 88 0.00 15.51 19.40
C ALA A 88 0.96 15.93 18.25
N SER A 89 1.93 15.08 17.94
CA SER A 89 2.86 15.24 16.81
C SER A 89 2.36 14.63 15.50
N ALA A 90 1.16 14.03 15.47
CA ALA A 90 0.62 13.41 14.27
C ALA A 90 0.42 14.48 13.18
N PRO A 91 0.73 14.16 11.91
CA PRO A 91 0.49 15.10 10.84
C PRO A 91 -1.01 15.35 10.67
N SER A 92 -1.37 16.60 10.41
CA SER A 92 -2.74 16.94 9.99
C SER A 92 -3.01 16.30 8.63
N ILE A 93 -4.12 15.57 8.53
CA ILE A 93 -4.58 14.93 7.30
C ILE A 93 -5.83 15.69 6.83
N PRO A 94 -5.78 16.39 5.69
CA PRO A 94 -6.97 17.04 5.13
C PRO A 94 -8.05 16.00 4.81
N ASP A 95 -9.33 16.35 4.98
CA ASP A 95 -10.46 15.45 4.70
C ASP A 95 -10.48 14.92 3.26
N THR A 96 -9.85 15.64 2.33
CA THR A 96 -9.72 15.25 0.92
C THR A 96 -8.65 14.17 0.68
N LEU A 97 -7.80 13.89 1.66
CA LEU A 97 -6.67 12.96 1.56
C LEU A 97 -6.97 11.66 2.33
N GLY A 98 -7.17 10.57 1.60
CA GLY A 98 -7.43 9.28 2.23
C GLY A 98 -6.18 8.69 2.90
N LEU A 99 -6.31 8.30 4.18
CA LEU A 99 -5.21 7.73 4.96
C LEU A 99 -5.20 6.20 4.91
N GLY A 100 -4.03 5.60 4.64
CA GLY A 100 -3.80 4.17 4.76
C GLY A 100 -2.81 3.83 5.87
N PHE A 101 -3.02 2.71 6.56
CA PHE A 101 -2.12 2.25 7.64
C PHE A 101 -1.44 0.92 7.33
N SER A 102 -0.18 0.79 7.72
CA SER A 102 0.44 -0.53 7.93
C SER A 102 0.01 -1.10 9.27
N THR A 103 -0.33 -2.39 9.34
CA THR A 103 -0.66 -3.07 10.61
C THR A 103 0.01 -4.45 10.67
N HIS A 104 0.33 -4.85 11.89
CA HIS A 104 1.13 -6.04 12.19
C HIS A 104 0.45 -7.02 13.16
N ALA A 105 -0.71 -6.64 13.70
CA ALA A 105 -1.50 -7.46 14.61
C ALA A 105 -2.96 -6.96 14.66
N PRO A 106 -3.92 -7.81 15.05
CA PRO A 106 -5.34 -7.44 15.20
C PRO A 106 -5.60 -6.13 15.93
N ASP A 107 -4.89 -5.87 17.02
CA ASP A 107 -5.09 -4.65 17.82
C ASP A 107 -4.66 -3.38 17.08
N GLN A 108 -3.63 -3.46 16.24
CA GLN A 108 -3.24 -2.35 15.37
C GLN A 108 -4.29 -2.10 14.28
N ALA A 109 -4.92 -3.15 13.74
CA ALA A 109 -6.01 -2.97 12.79
C ALA A 109 -7.26 -2.37 13.44
N ARG A 110 -7.64 -2.81 14.64
CA ARG A 110 -8.75 -2.22 15.39
C ARG A 110 -8.51 -0.75 15.70
N ARG A 111 -7.29 -0.41 16.13
CA ARG A 111 -6.85 0.97 16.31
C ARG A 111 -6.93 1.79 15.03
N ALA A 112 -6.37 1.25 13.93
CA ALA A 112 -6.42 1.91 12.64
C ALA A 112 -7.86 2.19 12.21
N LEU A 113 -8.80 1.24 12.39
CA LEU A 113 -10.21 1.40 12.07
C LEU A 113 -10.87 2.57 12.79
N ALA A 114 -10.55 2.78 14.07
CA ALA A 114 -11.09 3.90 14.85
C ALA A 114 -10.69 5.27 14.28
N ALA A 115 -9.59 5.36 13.54
CA ALA A 115 -9.14 6.57 12.85
C ALA A 115 -9.77 6.76 11.44
N GLY A 116 -10.72 5.92 11.04
CA GLY A 116 -11.45 6.05 9.76
C GLY A 116 -10.55 5.97 8.51
N PRO A 117 -9.75 4.91 8.33
CA PRO A 117 -8.78 4.85 7.26
C PRO A 117 -9.46 4.55 5.92
N ALA A 118 -8.87 5.07 4.84
CA ALA A 118 -9.26 4.72 3.47
C ALA A 118 -8.89 3.27 3.11
N TYR A 119 -7.85 2.71 3.74
CA TYR A 119 -7.50 1.28 3.64
C TYR A 119 -6.51 0.82 4.73
N ILE A 120 -6.35 -0.50 4.88
CA ILE A 120 -5.35 -1.10 5.77
C ILE A 120 -4.41 -2.06 4.99
N ALA A 121 -3.13 -2.08 5.34
CA ALA A 121 -2.16 -3.06 4.86
C ALA A 121 -1.85 -4.08 5.97
N ILE A 122 -1.96 -5.36 5.63
CA ILE A 122 -1.79 -6.53 6.50
C ILE A 122 -0.46 -7.19 6.12
N GLY A 123 0.57 -7.05 6.95
CA GLY A 123 1.87 -7.66 6.66
C GLY A 123 3.02 -7.11 7.49
N PRO A 124 4.27 -7.52 7.24
CA PRO A 124 4.67 -8.41 6.17
C PRO A 124 4.16 -9.84 6.40
N VAL A 125 3.44 -10.43 5.45
CA VAL A 125 2.88 -11.79 5.56
C VAL A 125 3.98 -12.84 5.59
N PHE A 126 5.02 -12.65 4.77
CA PHE A 126 6.22 -13.47 4.72
C PHE A 126 7.47 -12.61 4.99
N PRO A 127 8.61 -13.22 5.37
CA PRO A 127 9.88 -12.51 5.48
C PRO A 127 10.21 -11.75 4.19
N THR A 128 10.69 -10.52 4.31
CA THR A 128 10.97 -9.68 3.13
C THR A 128 12.18 -8.77 3.35
N PRO A 129 13.04 -8.62 2.32
CA PRO A 129 14.18 -7.70 2.40
C PRO A 129 13.75 -6.22 2.38
N THR A 130 12.50 -5.90 2.03
CA THR A 130 12.01 -4.51 1.96
C THR A 130 11.79 -3.86 3.34
N LYS A 131 11.65 -4.67 4.40
CA LYS A 131 11.54 -4.25 5.80
C LYS A 131 12.40 -5.17 6.68
N PRO A 132 13.74 -5.05 6.65
CA PRO A 132 14.62 -5.92 7.41
C PRO A 132 14.34 -5.78 8.92
N GLY A 133 14.33 -6.92 9.64
CA GLY A 133 14.14 -6.97 11.09
C GLY A 133 12.70 -7.00 11.60
N ARG A 134 11.67 -6.92 10.73
CA ARG A 134 10.27 -7.07 11.14
C ARG A 134 9.80 -8.53 10.94
N PRO A 135 9.37 -9.24 12.00
CA PRO A 135 8.86 -10.60 11.87
C PRO A 135 7.66 -10.68 10.93
N ALA A 136 7.52 -11.83 10.28
CA ALA A 136 6.35 -12.12 9.46
C ALA A 136 5.11 -12.34 10.33
N VAL A 137 3.97 -11.79 9.93
CA VAL A 137 2.68 -11.90 10.64
C VAL A 137 1.90 -13.17 10.29
N THR A 138 2.41 -13.95 9.33
CA THR A 138 1.86 -15.20 8.77
C THR A 138 0.50 -15.05 8.07
N PRO A 139 0.03 -16.08 7.35
CA PRO A 139 -1.33 -16.10 6.78
C PRO A 139 -2.46 -16.07 7.81
N ASP A 140 -2.20 -16.33 9.10
CA ASP A 140 -3.24 -16.27 10.13
C ASP A 140 -3.79 -14.86 10.33
N TYR A 141 -2.92 -13.84 10.28
CA TYR A 141 -3.38 -12.47 10.36
C TYR A 141 -4.18 -12.04 9.12
N VAL A 142 -3.90 -12.64 7.95
CA VAL A 142 -4.70 -12.46 6.73
C VAL A 142 -6.10 -13.08 6.89
N ARG A 143 -6.21 -14.30 7.46
CA ARG A 143 -7.50 -14.92 7.80
C ARG A 143 -8.30 -14.08 8.78
N TRP A 144 -7.64 -13.55 9.80
CA TRP A 144 -8.27 -12.63 10.74
C TRP A 144 -8.80 -11.39 10.02
N ALA A 145 -8.01 -10.76 9.14
CA ALA A 145 -8.40 -9.59 8.39
C ALA A 145 -9.60 -9.85 7.46
N ALA A 146 -9.63 -11.01 6.79
CA ALA A 146 -10.75 -11.41 5.93
C ALA A 146 -12.08 -11.52 6.71
N THR A 147 -12.02 -11.93 7.97
CA THR A 147 -13.19 -12.06 8.85
C THR A 147 -13.64 -10.72 9.42
N HIS A 148 -12.72 -9.81 9.74
CA HIS A 148 -13.02 -8.62 10.56
C HIS A 148 -12.99 -7.28 9.82
N LEU A 149 -12.38 -7.22 8.62
CA LEU A 149 -12.19 -5.97 7.88
C LEU A 149 -13.07 -5.88 6.62
N SER A 150 -14.23 -6.54 6.62
CA SER A 150 -15.14 -6.56 5.47
C SER A 150 -15.73 -5.19 5.10
N SER A 151 -15.74 -4.24 6.03
CA SER A 151 -16.29 -2.89 5.86
C SER A 151 -15.34 -1.90 5.17
N ILE A 152 -14.06 -2.23 4.99
CA ILE A 152 -13.07 -1.34 4.37
C ILE A 152 -12.12 -2.09 3.42
N PRO A 153 -11.49 -1.40 2.45
CA PRO A 153 -10.45 -2.02 1.64
C PRO A 153 -9.22 -2.39 2.48
N TRP A 154 -8.67 -3.57 2.26
CA TRP A 154 -7.40 -3.97 2.84
C TRP A 154 -6.55 -4.77 1.85
N PHE A 155 -5.24 -4.79 2.06
CA PHE A 155 -4.25 -5.44 1.20
C PHE A 155 -3.33 -6.33 2.02
N ALA A 156 -3.12 -7.58 1.58
CA ALA A 156 -2.02 -8.39 2.08
C ALA A 156 -0.69 -7.91 1.46
N ILE A 157 0.37 -7.76 2.25
CA ILE A 157 1.66 -7.23 1.79
C ILE A 157 2.83 -7.99 2.42
N GLY A 158 3.97 -8.04 1.71
CA GLY A 158 5.26 -8.45 2.28
C GLY A 158 5.63 -9.88 1.89
N GLY A 159 6.69 -9.99 1.09
CA GLY A 159 7.24 -11.26 0.62
C GLY A 159 6.34 -12.04 -0.33
N ILE A 160 5.27 -11.43 -0.87
CA ILE A 160 4.35 -12.07 -1.81
C ILE A 160 4.99 -12.17 -3.20
N HIS A 161 5.00 -13.37 -3.77
CA HIS A 161 5.45 -13.69 -5.13
C HIS A 161 4.56 -14.80 -5.72
N PRO A 162 4.64 -15.11 -7.04
CA PRO A 162 3.72 -16.08 -7.65
C PRO A 162 3.70 -17.45 -6.95
N GLY A 163 4.86 -17.94 -6.51
CA GLY A 163 4.99 -19.22 -5.80
C GLY A 163 4.34 -19.31 -4.40
N ASN A 164 3.98 -18.19 -3.76
CA ASN A 164 3.30 -18.21 -2.45
C ASN A 164 1.97 -17.45 -2.43
N LEU A 165 1.55 -16.90 -3.57
CA LEU A 165 0.33 -16.11 -3.69
C LEU A 165 -0.91 -16.91 -3.25
N HIS A 166 -0.98 -18.18 -3.65
CA HIS A 166 -2.12 -19.05 -3.34
C HIS A 166 -2.43 -19.11 -1.84
N THR A 167 -1.40 -19.25 -0.99
CA THR A 167 -1.54 -19.26 0.48
C THR A 167 -2.23 -18.01 1.04
N VAL A 168 -1.99 -16.85 0.41
CA VAL A 168 -2.59 -15.57 0.82
C VAL A 168 -4.03 -15.46 0.34
N LEU A 169 -4.34 -16.01 -0.85
CA LEU A 169 -5.69 -16.08 -1.40
C LEU A 169 -6.57 -17.04 -0.61
N GLU A 170 -6.06 -18.22 -0.26
CA GLU A 170 -6.75 -19.20 0.60
C GLU A 170 -7.03 -18.63 2.00
N ALA A 171 -6.15 -17.75 2.50
CA ALA A 171 -6.38 -17.01 3.72
C ALA A 171 -7.45 -15.89 3.59
N GLY A 172 -8.05 -15.71 2.41
CA GLY A 172 -9.16 -14.79 2.17
C GLY A 172 -8.75 -13.42 1.61
N ALA A 173 -7.49 -13.22 1.22
CA ALA A 173 -7.10 -11.99 0.56
C ALA A 173 -7.68 -11.91 -0.85
N THR A 174 -8.35 -10.79 -1.12
CA THR A 174 -8.76 -10.43 -2.49
C THR A 174 -7.86 -9.38 -3.11
N ARG A 175 -7.03 -8.69 -2.31
CA ARG A 175 -6.08 -7.65 -2.78
C ARG A 175 -4.71 -7.87 -2.18
N ILE A 176 -3.68 -7.66 -2.98
CA ILE A 176 -2.28 -7.80 -2.58
C ILE A 176 -1.50 -6.52 -2.90
N CYS A 177 -0.39 -6.31 -2.19
CA CYS A 177 0.63 -5.33 -2.53
C CYS A 177 1.96 -6.07 -2.71
N VAL A 178 2.58 -5.87 -3.88
CA VAL A 178 3.80 -6.56 -4.31
C VAL A 178 4.85 -5.52 -4.66
N VAL A 179 6.08 -5.73 -4.20
CA VAL A 179 7.21 -4.81 -4.42
C VAL A 179 8.30 -5.51 -5.22
N SER A 180 9.14 -6.31 -4.56
CA SER A 180 10.34 -6.89 -5.18
C SER A 180 10.03 -7.83 -6.35
N ALA A 181 8.97 -8.64 -6.27
CA ALA A 181 8.61 -9.56 -7.34
C ALA A 181 8.19 -8.87 -8.65
N ILE A 182 7.79 -7.59 -8.60
CA ILE A 182 7.51 -6.77 -9.80
C ILE A 182 8.75 -5.94 -10.16
N LEU A 183 9.32 -5.21 -9.20
CA LEU A 183 10.39 -4.26 -9.47
C LEU A 183 11.71 -4.91 -9.89
N ASN A 184 11.97 -6.14 -9.44
CA ASN A 184 13.18 -6.89 -9.80
C ASN A 184 12.95 -7.87 -10.98
N ALA A 185 11.74 -7.89 -11.56
CA ALA A 185 11.48 -8.72 -12.73
C ALA A 185 12.19 -8.14 -13.98
N PRO A 186 12.66 -8.99 -14.91
CA PRO A 186 13.20 -8.54 -16.19
C PRO A 186 12.19 -7.68 -16.99
N ASP A 187 10.91 -8.08 -16.94
CA ASP A 187 9.78 -7.32 -17.47
C ASP A 187 8.73 -7.08 -16.35
N PRO A 188 8.75 -5.90 -15.71
CA PRO A 188 7.78 -5.55 -14.67
C PRO A 188 6.34 -5.47 -15.18
N ALA A 189 6.11 -5.13 -16.45
CA ALA A 189 4.77 -5.10 -17.02
C ALA A 189 4.23 -6.52 -17.18
N ALA A 190 5.04 -7.48 -17.62
CA ALA A 190 4.68 -8.90 -17.63
C ALA A 190 4.42 -9.43 -16.21
N ALA A 191 5.24 -9.08 -15.23
CA ALA A 191 5.02 -9.47 -13.84
C ALA A 191 3.68 -8.93 -13.31
N CYS A 192 3.35 -7.66 -13.57
CA CYS A 192 2.04 -7.08 -13.24
C CYS A 192 0.89 -7.85 -13.89
N ARG A 193 1.00 -8.18 -15.19
CA ARG A 193 -0.02 -8.98 -15.90
C ARG A 193 -0.21 -10.35 -15.28
N GLN A 194 0.89 -11.04 -14.92
CA GLN A 194 0.84 -12.34 -14.27
C GLN A 194 0.11 -12.28 -12.91
N PHE A 195 0.38 -11.29 -12.07
CA PHE A 195 -0.36 -11.15 -10.81
C PHE A 195 -1.85 -10.90 -11.05
N ARG A 196 -2.20 -10.09 -12.06
CA ARG A 196 -3.61 -9.84 -12.41
C ARG A 196 -4.35 -11.10 -12.84
N THR A 197 -3.70 -12.00 -13.58
CA THR A 197 -4.33 -13.27 -14.00
C THR A 197 -4.48 -14.26 -12.85
N LEU A 198 -3.63 -14.17 -11.83
CA LEU A 198 -3.67 -15.05 -10.66
C LEU A 198 -4.62 -14.56 -9.56
N LEU A 199 -5.02 -13.29 -9.59
CA LEU A 199 -5.95 -12.72 -8.63
C LEU A 199 -7.40 -13.02 -9.03
N PRO A 200 -8.30 -13.26 -8.07
CA PRO A 200 -9.71 -13.38 -8.36
C PRO A 200 -10.24 -12.05 -8.94
N PRO A 201 -11.26 -12.11 -9.82
CA PRO A 201 -11.87 -10.93 -10.42
C PRO A 201 -12.33 -9.90 -9.37
#